data_AF-K0BAI8-F1
#
_entry.id   AF-K0BAI8-F1
#
_cell.length_a   1.000
_cell.length_b   1.000
_cell.length_c   1.000
_cell.angle_alpha   90.00
_cell.angle_beta   90.00
_cell.angle_gamma   90.00
#
_symmetry.space_group_name_H-M   'P 1'
#
loop_
_entity.id
_entity.type
_entity.pdbx_description
1 polymer ?
#
loop_
_entity_poly.entity_id
_entity_poly.type
_entity_poly.pdbx_seq_one_letter_code
_entity_poly.pdbx_strand_id
1 'polypeptide(L)'
;MKYFLVFSIFFLVGSAYAQTPFRDTAGLTLNGIEWCEENYQLYYFMGNDFFEHHHHSIESRLCGNLYNDDLWLYSEPDRYQKLIEASRMYYSLEIQESTKEAEEGKIDTKPVNIKEIPQEIEQQQKELEGLIVKESNENNIEIKTVCDEGAELIDGKCWIVDTTEGGGCLIATATYGSEMAPQVQFLREIRDNQLMDTQSGSLFMAGFNQVYYSFSPYVADMERESPLFKELVKIGITPLLSTLSVMSYAESESEVFGYGIGVILMNVGMYIAIPTMLIMKLKRTNFRKIENYLT
;
A
#
# COMPACT_ATOMS: atom_id res chain seq x y z
N MET A 1 -0.42 -29.85 -27.13
CA MET A 1 0.69 -29.00 -26.61
C MET A 1 0.58 -27.55 -27.07
N LYS A 2 0.03 -27.25 -28.27
CA LYS A 2 -0.18 -25.87 -28.74
C LYS A 2 -1.17 -25.04 -27.90
N TYR A 3 -2.25 -25.63 -27.35
CA TYR A 3 -3.25 -24.87 -26.60
C TYR A 3 -2.84 -24.46 -25.16
N PHE A 4 -1.91 -25.20 -24.54
CA PHE A 4 -1.44 -24.88 -23.19
C PHE A 4 -0.48 -23.67 -23.19
N LEU A 5 0.21 -23.46 -24.31
CA LEU A 5 1.12 -22.32 -24.50
C LEU A 5 0.35 -21.02 -24.79
N VAL A 6 -0.86 -21.11 -25.37
CA VAL A 6 -1.72 -19.95 -25.65
C VAL A 6 -2.38 -19.41 -24.38
N PHE A 7 -2.74 -20.27 -23.42
CA PHE A 7 -3.32 -19.84 -22.15
C PHE A 7 -2.29 -19.20 -21.20
N SER A 8 -1.02 -19.59 -21.31
CA SER A 8 0.09 -19.01 -20.53
C SER A 8 0.56 -17.64 -21.03
N ILE A 9 0.28 -17.29 -22.30
CA ILE A 9 0.66 -16.00 -22.88
C ILE A 9 -0.38 -14.92 -22.58
N PHE A 10 -1.63 -15.29 -22.30
CA PHE A 10 -2.71 -14.33 -22.04
C PHE A 10 -2.71 -13.72 -20.63
N PHE A 11 -1.97 -14.29 -19.68
CA PHE A 11 -1.80 -13.75 -18.31
C PHE A 11 -0.54 -12.89 -18.12
N LEU A 12 0.23 -12.64 -19.20
CA LEU A 12 1.42 -11.76 -19.19
C LEU A 12 1.12 -10.34 -19.67
N VAL A 13 -0.16 -9.97 -19.84
CA VAL A 13 -0.50 -8.56 -20.06
C VAL A 13 -0.37 -7.88 -18.71
N GLY A 14 0.76 -7.19 -18.52
CA GLY A 14 1.02 -6.35 -17.37
C GLY A 14 -0.18 -5.45 -17.14
N SER A 15 -0.91 -5.73 -16.08
CA SER A 15 -1.96 -4.85 -15.61
C SER A 15 -1.27 -3.55 -15.22
N ALA A 16 -1.62 -2.49 -15.94
CA ALA A 16 -1.28 -1.12 -15.60
C ALA A 16 -2.04 -0.74 -14.31
N TYR A 17 -1.69 -1.39 -13.20
CA TYR A 17 -2.10 -0.96 -11.87
C TYR A 17 -1.26 0.28 -11.55
N ALA A 18 -1.87 1.45 -11.39
CA ALA A 18 -1.35 2.57 -10.57
C ALA A 18 -2.03 3.93 -10.84
N GLN A 19 -2.81 4.10 -11.92
CA GLN A 19 -3.39 5.41 -12.22
C GLN A 19 -4.78 5.53 -11.59
N THR A 20 -4.90 6.40 -10.58
CA THR A 20 -6.18 6.87 -10.07
C THR A 20 -6.45 8.27 -10.64
N PRO A 21 -7.69 8.78 -10.60
CA PRO A 21 -7.95 10.18 -10.95
C PRO A 21 -7.12 11.17 -10.12
N PHE A 22 -6.69 10.77 -8.91
CA PHE A 22 -5.96 11.58 -7.93
C PHE A 22 -4.44 11.40 -7.99
N ARG A 23 -3.95 10.30 -8.59
CA ARG A 23 -2.53 9.93 -8.59
C ARG A 23 -2.08 9.40 -9.95
N ASP A 24 -0.92 9.88 -10.42
CA ASP A 24 -0.23 9.33 -11.58
C ASP A 24 0.88 8.33 -11.16
N THR A 25 1.78 7.95 -12.08
CA THR A 25 2.81 6.95 -11.77
C THR A 25 3.84 7.42 -10.73
N ALA A 26 3.88 8.71 -10.39
CA ALA A 26 4.95 9.31 -9.61
C ALA A 26 4.51 10.37 -8.59
N GLY A 27 3.22 10.66 -8.42
CA GLY A 27 2.72 11.64 -7.45
C GLY A 27 1.25 11.99 -7.64
N LEU A 28 0.79 13.08 -7.02
CA LEU A 28 -0.59 13.55 -7.12
C LEU A 28 -0.84 14.27 -8.46
N THR A 29 -2.06 14.10 -8.98
CA THR A 29 -2.58 14.87 -10.12
C THR A 29 -3.15 16.21 -9.63
N LEU A 30 -3.66 17.05 -10.54
CA LEU A 30 -4.42 18.25 -10.17
C LEU A 30 -5.60 17.91 -9.26
N ASN A 31 -6.41 16.91 -9.63
CA ASN A 31 -7.52 16.45 -8.80
C ASN A 31 -7.05 15.93 -7.44
N GLY A 32 -5.86 15.34 -7.38
CA GLY A 32 -5.25 14.91 -6.12
C GLY A 32 -4.92 16.09 -5.19
N ILE A 33 -4.41 17.19 -5.75
CA ILE A 33 -4.18 18.42 -4.97
C ILE A 33 -5.51 19.05 -4.53
N GLU A 34 -6.50 19.12 -5.42
CA GLU A 34 -7.85 19.61 -5.06
C GLU A 34 -8.45 18.77 -3.93
N TRP A 35 -8.29 17.44 -3.99
CA TRP A 35 -8.71 16.55 -2.91
C TRP A 35 -7.99 16.83 -1.60
N CYS A 36 -6.68 17.13 -1.61
CA CYS A 36 -5.98 17.58 -0.42
C CYS A 36 -6.59 18.89 0.13
N GLU A 37 -6.92 19.86 -0.73
CA GLU A 37 -7.51 21.12 -0.26
C GLU A 37 -8.87 20.91 0.41
N GLU A 38 -9.73 20.07 -0.18
CA GLU A 38 -11.04 19.73 0.37
C GLU A 38 -10.93 19.04 1.74
N ASN A 39 -9.88 18.27 1.96
CA ASN A 39 -9.68 17.47 3.18
C ASN A 39 -8.74 18.13 4.20
N TYR A 40 -8.16 19.30 3.91
CA TYR A 40 -7.22 19.96 4.82
C TYR A 40 -7.83 20.33 6.18
N GLN A 41 -9.08 20.80 6.19
CA GLN A 41 -9.77 21.11 7.46
C GLN A 41 -10.03 19.85 8.29
N LEU A 42 -10.31 18.73 7.62
CA LEU A 42 -10.51 17.45 8.28
C LEU A 42 -9.20 16.97 8.91
N TYR A 43 -8.09 17.04 8.17
CA TYR A 43 -6.75 16.76 8.68
C TYR A 43 -6.40 17.62 9.90
N TYR A 44 -6.63 18.94 9.81
CA TYR A 44 -6.35 19.86 10.91
C TYR A 44 -7.12 19.52 12.19
N PHE A 45 -8.36 19.05 12.06
CA PHE A 45 -9.20 18.66 13.20
C PHE A 45 -8.85 17.27 13.75
N MET A 46 -8.59 16.30 12.87
CA MET A 46 -8.40 14.89 13.25
C MET A 46 -6.95 14.54 13.58
N GLY A 47 -5.97 15.31 13.10
CA GLY A 47 -4.55 15.00 13.27
C GLY A 47 -4.20 13.62 12.70
N ASN A 48 -3.68 12.73 13.55
CA ASN A 48 -3.27 11.38 13.13
C ASN A 48 -4.45 10.49 12.71
N ASP A 49 -5.64 10.69 13.29
CA ASP A 49 -6.85 9.90 12.97
C ASP A 49 -7.32 10.14 11.52
N PHE A 50 -6.84 11.21 10.87
CA PHE A 50 -7.06 11.48 9.46
C PHE A 50 -6.62 10.32 8.57
N PHE A 51 -5.45 9.73 8.86
CA PHE A 51 -4.90 8.65 8.04
C PHE A 51 -5.72 7.37 8.20
N GLU A 52 -6.16 7.06 9.42
CA GLU A 52 -7.05 5.92 9.68
C GLU A 52 -8.41 6.10 8.99
N HIS A 53 -8.96 7.32 9.04
CA HIS A 53 -10.21 7.68 8.39
C HIS A 53 -10.16 7.47 6.87
N HIS A 54 -9.02 7.76 6.26
CA HIS A 54 -8.77 7.52 4.84
C HIS A 54 -8.05 6.18 4.57
N HIS A 55 -8.12 5.23 5.51
CA HIS A 55 -7.61 3.87 5.39
C HIS A 55 -6.13 3.77 4.96
N HIS A 56 -5.36 4.78 5.33
CA HIS A 56 -3.95 4.96 4.98
C HIS A 56 -3.70 4.92 3.47
N SER A 57 -4.60 5.54 2.71
CA SER A 57 -4.43 5.74 1.27
C SER A 57 -3.14 6.52 0.98
N ILE A 58 -2.57 6.32 -0.20
CA ILE A 58 -1.40 7.09 -0.63
C ILE A 58 -1.73 8.57 -0.68
N GLU A 59 -2.91 8.90 -1.18
CA GLU A 59 -3.41 10.27 -1.27
C GLU A 59 -3.38 10.92 0.11
N SER A 60 -3.91 10.26 1.14
CA SER A 60 -3.90 10.79 2.51
C SER A 60 -2.48 11.01 3.04
N ARG A 61 -1.54 10.08 2.81
CA ARG A 61 -0.14 10.19 3.24
C ARG A 61 0.58 11.33 2.53
N LEU A 62 0.43 11.43 1.21
CA LEU A 62 1.03 12.51 0.41
C LEU A 62 0.45 13.87 0.79
N CYS A 63 -0.86 13.98 0.98
CA CYS A 63 -1.46 15.21 1.48
C CYS A 63 -0.93 15.55 2.88
N GLY A 64 -0.79 14.57 3.77
CA GLY A 64 -0.17 14.75 5.09
C GLY A 64 1.23 15.37 4.99
N ASN A 65 2.08 14.88 4.09
CA ASN A 65 3.40 15.47 3.84
C ASN A 65 3.28 16.91 3.31
N LEU A 66 2.41 17.14 2.33
CA LEU A 66 2.19 18.48 1.77
C LEU A 66 1.68 19.46 2.83
N TYR A 67 0.76 19.08 3.71
CA TYR A 67 0.22 19.94 4.76
C TYR A 67 1.27 20.40 5.77
N ASN A 68 2.32 19.60 5.96
CA ASN A 68 3.44 19.91 6.84
C ASN A 68 4.59 20.64 6.13
N ASP A 69 4.48 20.85 4.83
CA ASP A 69 5.43 21.61 4.01
C ASP A 69 5.05 23.10 4.02
N ASP A 70 6.04 23.99 4.15
CA ASP A 70 5.86 25.45 4.03
C ASP A 70 5.20 25.85 2.70
N LEU A 71 5.40 25.04 1.66
CA LEU A 71 4.79 25.20 0.34
C LEU A 71 3.25 25.13 0.37
N TRP A 72 2.64 24.51 1.39
CA TRP A 72 1.17 24.43 1.49
C TRP A 72 0.49 25.79 1.52
N LEU A 73 1.09 26.73 2.24
CA LEU A 73 0.60 28.09 2.45
C LEU A 73 0.96 29.06 1.31
N TYR A 74 1.79 28.62 0.36
CA TYR A 74 2.16 29.41 -0.80
C TYR A 74 0.93 29.72 -1.68
N SER A 75 0.75 30.97 -2.12
CA SER A 75 -0.50 31.43 -2.75
C SER A 75 -0.34 32.08 -4.13
N GLU A 76 0.82 31.92 -4.79
CA GLU A 76 1.05 32.48 -6.12
C GLU A 76 0.38 31.65 -7.23
N PRO A 77 0.25 32.18 -8.47
CA PRO A 77 -0.43 31.49 -9.56
C PRO A 77 0.15 30.12 -9.94
N ASP A 78 1.43 29.87 -9.65
CA ASP A 78 2.11 28.59 -9.92
C ASP A 78 2.01 27.58 -8.77
N ARG A 79 1.23 27.88 -7.71
CA ARG A 79 1.05 27.03 -6.52
C ARG A 79 0.75 25.57 -6.83
N TYR A 80 -0.28 25.29 -7.64
CA TYR A 80 -0.68 23.91 -7.95
C TYR A 80 0.44 23.14 -8.65
N GLN A 81 1.20 23.80 -9.53
CA GLN A 81 2.34 23.16 -10.19
C GLN A 81 3.42 22.78 -9.18
N LYS A 82 3.76 23.70 -8.24
CA LYS A 82 4.72 23.41 -7.18
C LYS A 82 4.26 22.30 -6.25
N LEU A 83 2.98 22.29 -5.85
CA LEU A 83 2.43 21.24 -4.98
C LEU A 83 2.43 19.87 -5.67
N ILE A 84 2.12 19.82 -6.97
CA ILE A 84 2.25 18.59 -7.76
C ILE A 84 3.70 18.13 -7.77
N GLU A 85 4.67 19.01 -8.05
CA GLU A 85 6.09 18.67 -8.04
C GLU A 85 6.58 18.19 -6.67
N ALA A 86 6.20 18.87 -5.59
CA ALA A 86 6.50 18.46 -4.22
C ALA A 86 5.88 17.10 -3.88
N SER A 87 4.65 16.83 -4.32
CA SER A 87 4.01 15.53 -4.11
C SER A 87 4.80 14.38 -4.74
N ARG A 88 5.51 14.63 -5.86
CA ARG A 88 6.36 13.62 -6.50
C ARG A 88 7.60 13.32 -5.67
N MET A 89 8.18 14.36 -5.05
CA MET A 89 9.27 14.19 -4.10
C MET A 89 8.80 13.34 -2.92
N TYR A 90 7.71 13.72 -2.26
CA TYR A 90 7.16 12.98 -1.13
C TYR A 90 6.80 11.54 -1.50
N TYR A 91 6.23 11.31 -2.66
CA TYR A 91 5.95 9.96 -3.15
C TYR A 91 7.21 9.10 -3.25
N SER A 92 8.32 9.66 -3.73
CA SER A 92 9.59 8.94 -3.79
C SER A 92 10.17 8.63 -2.40
N LEU A 93 9.98 9.55 -1.43
CA LEU A 93 10.41 9.36 -0.05
C LEU A 93 9.58 8.28 0.66
N GLU A 94 8.26 8.31 0.50
CA GLU A 94 7.34 7.28 1.02
C GLU A 94 7.69 5.88 0.49
N ILE A 95 8.01 5.77 -0.81
CA ILE A 95 8.46 4.49 -1.38
C ILE A 95 9.78 4.06 -0.74
N GLN A 96 10.74 4.98 -0.59
CA GLN A 96 12.05 4.66 -0.04
C GLN A 96 11.96 4.20 1.41
N GLU A 97 11.22 4.91 2.24
CA GLU A 97 10.97 4.57 3.63
C GLU A 97 10.25 3.23 3.73
N SER A 98 9.13 3.08 3.02
CA SER A 98 8.37 1.84 3.00
C SER A 98 9.18 0.63 2.51
N THR A 99 10.14 0.83 1.59
CA THR A 99 11.03 -0.24 1.13
C THR A 99 11.96 -0.70 2.26
N LYS A 100 12.53 0.24 3.02
CA LYS A 100 13.37 -0.09 4.19
C LYS A 100 12.57 -0.78 5.28
N GLU A 101 11.36 -0.29 5.55
CA GLU A 101 10.44 -0.91 6.50
C GLU A 101 10.07 -2.33 6.11
N ALA A 102 9.77 -2.57 4.83
CA ALA A 102 9.45 -3.90 4.32
C ALA A 102 10.63 -4.88 4.48
N GLU A 103 11.88 -4.42 4.35
CA GLU A 103 13.07 -5.23 4.65
C GLU A 103 13.17 -5.57 6.14
N GLU A 104 12.89 -4.60 7.02
CA GLU A 104 12.89 -4.77 8.46
C GLU A 104 11.63 -5.48 9.00
N GLY A 105 10.58 -5.61 8.18
CA GLY A 105 9.27 -6.19 8.55
C GLY A 105 8.39 -5.27 9.36
N LYS A 106 8.71 -3.98 9.32
CA LYS A 106 7.83 -2.94 9.82
C LYS A 106 6.84 -2.61 8.71
N ILE A 107 5.64 -2.25 9.12
CA ILE A 107 4.66 -1.64 8.24
C ILE A 107 4.31 -0.32 8.90
N ASP A 108 4.85 0.78 8.39
CA ASP A 108 4.34 2.10 8.75
C ASP A 108 3.36 2.59 7.67
N THR A 109 2.22 3.02 8.16
CA THR A 109 1.13 3.59 7.37
C THR A 109 1.01 5.10 7.56
N LYS A 110 1.89 5.70 8.37
CA LYS A 110 1.99 7.13 8.60
C LYS A 110 2.83 7.82 7.53
N PRO A 111 2.63 9.13 7.30
CA PRO A 111 3.48 9.87 6.39
C PRO A 111 4.92 9.94 6.85
N VAL A 112 5.82 10.10 5.88
CA VAL A 112 7.26 10.30 6.09
C VAL A 112 7.49 11.41 7.12
N ASN A 113 8.23 11.08 8.18
CA ASN A 113 8.73 12.09 9.10
C ASN A 113 9.96 12.79 8.48
N ILE A 114 9.73 13.91 7.80
CA ILE A 114 10.78 14.69 7.10
C ILE A 114 11.94 15.10 8.03
N LYS A 115 11.70 15.16 9.35
CA LYS A 115 12.73 15.50 10.35
C LYS A 115 13.80 14.42 10.55
N GLU A 116 13.58 13.20 10.06
CA GLU A 116 14.50 12.06 10.25
C GLU A 116 15.32 11.72 9.00
N ILE A 117 15.22 12.50 7.93
CA ILE A 117 15.94 12.24 6.67
C ILE A 117 17.40 12.77 6.75
N PRO A 118 18.44 12.00 6.36
CA PRO A 118 19.84 12.40 6.53
C PRO A 118 20.25 13.64 5.70
N GLN A 119 20.53 14.73 6.43
CA GLN A 119 21.42 15.90 6.26
C GLN A 119 21.86 16.48 4.89
N GLU A 120 21.56 15.91 3.73
CA GLU A 120 21.99 16.49 2.44
C GLU A 120 21.05 17.61 1.93
N ILE A 121 19.85 17.73 2.50
CA ILE A 121 18.86 18.79 2.19
C ILE A 121 19.04 20.04 3.07
N GLU A 122 19.64 19.88 4.25
CA GLU A 122 19.86 20.97 5.23
C GLU A 122 20.70 22.13 4.66
N GLN A 123 21.55 21.83 3.66
CA GLN A 123 22.41 22.83 3.02
C GLN A 123 21.65 23.74 2.03
N GLN A 124 20.56 23.26 1.43
CA GLN A 124 19.73 24.05 0.52
C GLN A 124 18.75 24.94 1.29
N GLN A 125 18.26 24.48 2.45
CA GLN A 125 17.36 25.27 3.30
C GLN A 125 18.06 26.48 3.95
N LYS A 126 19.36 26.34 4.30
CA LYS A 126 20.16 27.41 4.91
C LYS A 126 20.32 28.67 4.04
N GLU A 127 20.24 28.54 2.72
CA GLU A 127 20.37 29.66 1.79
C GLU A 127 19.07 30.52 1.73
N LEU A 128 17.93 29.91 2.08
CA LEU A 128 16.61 30.56 2.10
C LEU A 128 16.28 31.15 3.48
N GLU A 129 16.73 30.51 4.56
CA GLU A 129 16.53 30.97 5.95
C GLU A 129 17.29 32.28 6.30
N GLY A 130 18.36 32.60 5.56
CA GLY A 130 19.14 33.82 5.77
C GLY A 130 18.36 35.13 5.55
N LEU A 131 17.17 35.07 4.92
CA LEU A 131 16.32 36.23 4.67
C LEU A 131 15.24 36.47 5.75
N ILE A 132 14.98 35.51 6.64
CA ILE A 132 13.81 35.53 7.55
C ILE A 132 14.16 35.95 8.99
N VAL A 133 15.45 35.97 9.39
CA VAL A 133 15.90 36.22 10.78
C VAL A 133 15.74 37.68 11.28
N LYS A 134 14.95 38.51 10.61
CA LYS A 134 14.59 39.86 11.12
C LYS A 134 13.16 39.92 11.63
N GLU A 135 12.80 39.09 12.61
CA GLU A 135 11.90 39.44 13.72
C GLU A 135 11.51 38.22 14.55
N SER A 136 12.04 38.12 15.76
CA SER A 136 11.26 38.12 17.01
C SER A 136 12.13 37.59 18.15
N ASN A 137 12.11 38.33 19.25
CA ASN A 137 12.91 38.08 20.43
C ASN A 137 12.03 37.43 21.51
N GLU A 138 12.64 36.43 22.17
CA GLU A 138 12.35 35.73 23.42
C GLU A 138 11.00 35.91 24.14
N ASN A 139 10.41 34.78 24.55
CA ASN A 139 10.14 34.49 25.96
C ASN A 139 10.04 32.96 26.20
N ASN A 140 10.64 32.50 27.29
CA ASN A 140 10.89 31.10 27.63
C ASN A 140 9.88 30.61 28.69
N ILE A 141 9.17 29.51 28.45
CA ILE A 141 8.31 28.84 29.45
C ILE A 141 8.54 27.33 29.35
N GLU A 142 9.08 26.75 30.43
CA GLU A 142 9.32 25.32 30.58
C GLU A 142 8.03 24.63 31.09
N ILE A 143 7.38 23.83 30.25
CA ILE A 143 6.20 23.04 30.62
C ILE A 143 6.62 21.58 30.75
N LYS A 144 6.51 21.03 31.96
CA LYS A 144 6.77 19.63 32.26
C LYS A 144 5.55 18.78 31.89
N THR A 145 5.57 18.16 30.71
CA THR A 145 4.50 17.27 30.22
C THR A 145 4.65 15.87 30.82
N VAL A 146 3.57 15.36 31.43
CA VAL A 146 3.45 13.97 31.90
C VAL A 146 2.46 13.29 30.96
N CYS A 147 2.85 12.16 30.35
CA CYS A 147 1.97 11.39 29.46
C CYS A 147 1.22 10.31 30.24
N ASP A 148 -0.02 10.03 29.87
CA ASP A 148 -0.86 8.96 30.43
C ASP A 148 -0.45 7.56 29.91
N GLU A 149 -0.94 6.50 30.57
CA GLU A 149 -0.60 5.10 30.25
C GLU A 149 -0.90 4.76 28.77
N GLY A 150 0.13 4.33 28.02
CA GLY A 150 0.04 3.94 26.61
C GLY A 150 0.72 4.90 25.62
N ALA A 151 1.28 6.02 26.08
CA ALA A 151 2.04 6.94 25.26
C ALA A 151 3.54 6.97 25.62
N GLU A 152 4.41 6.97 24.61
CA GLU A 152 5.86 7.12 24.78
C GLU A 152 6.29 8.56 24.49
N LEU A 153 7.25 9.07 25.29
CA LEU A 153 7.84 10.40 25.13
C LEU A 153 8.97 10.36 24.11
N ILE A 154 8.71 10.87 22.91
CA ILE A 154 9.73 11.04 21.86
C ILE A 154 9.75 12.53 21.50
N ASP A 155 10.92 13.16 21.66
CA ASP A 155 11.16 14.58 21.35
C ASP A 155 10.19 15.57 22.05
N GLY A 156 9.93 15.34 23.34
CA GLY A 156 9.09 16.23 24.16
C GLY A 156 7.59 16.19 23.84
N LYS A 157 7.16 15.27 22.97
CA LYS A 157 5.75 15.04 22.62
C LYS A 157 5.33 13.61 23.00
N CYS A 158 4.09 13.48 23.46
CA CYS A 158 3.49 12.17 23.75
C CYS A 158 2.99 11.56 22.42
N TRP A 159 3.54 10.42 22.03
CA TRP A 159 3.04 9.64 20.89
C TRP A 159 2.25 8.45 21.42
N ILE A 160 1.03 8.26 20.93
CA ILE A 160 0.33 6.99 21.10
C ILE A 160 1.04 6.00 20.17
N VAL A 161 1.79 5.07 20.76
CA VAL A 161 2.36 3.94 20.02
C VAL A 161 1.22 2.96 19.82
N ASP A 162 0.44 3.17 18.76
CA ASP A 162 -0.55 2.18 18.38
C ASP A 162 0.19 0.98 17.80
N THR A 163 0.40 -0.05 18.63
CA THR A 163 0.97 -1.34 18.24
C THR A 163 -0.05 -2.23 17.54
N THR A 164 -1.07 -1.66 16.90
CA THR A 164 -1.99 -2.45 16.07
C THR A 164 -1.26 -2.90 14.82
N GLU A 165 -0.59 -4.06 14.93
CA GLU A 165 0.01 -4.85 13.83
C GLU A 165 -1.03 -5.35 12.79
N GLY A 166 -2.15 -4.65 12.61
CA GLY A 166 -3.34 -5.13 11.92
C GLY A 166 -3.95 -4.08 11.00
N GLY A 167 -3.26 -3.77 9.90
CA GLY A 167 -3.81 -2.86 8.87
C GLY A 167 -3.17 -3.00 7.48
N GLY A 168 -1.96 -3.55 7.40
CA GLY A 168 -1.19 -3.66 6.16
C GLY A 168 -1.29 -5.00 5.43
N CYS A 169 -0.88 -5.00 4.17
CA CYS A 169 -0.86 -6.18 3.32
C CYS A 169 0.48 -6.95 3.44
N LEU A 170 0.84 -7.37 4.66
CA LEU A 170 2.11 -8.06 5.03
C LEU A 170 2.73 -8.95 3.95
N ILE A 171 1.99 -9.96 3.47
CA ILE A 171 2.46 -10.90 2.45
C ILE A 171 2.76 -10.16 1.14
N ALA A 172 1.82 -9.35 0.66
CA ALA A 172 2.00 -8.63 -0.60
C ALA A 172 3.16 -7.63 -0.51
N THR A 173 3.34 -6.98 0.63
CA THR A 173 4.45 -6.07 0.91
C THR A 173 5.79 -6.79 0.90
N ALA A 174 5.90 -7.94 1.57
CA ALA A 174 7.11 -8.75 1.51
C ALA A 174 7.40 -9.24 0.08
N THR A 175 6.36 -9.63 -0.66
CA THR A 175 6.45 -10.09 -2.05
C THR A 175 6.88 -8.99 -3.03
N TYR A 176 6.30 -7.79 -2.93
CA TYR A 176 6.52 -6.71 -3.89
C TYR A 176 7.54 -5.66 -3.42
N GLY A 177 7.97 -5.74 -2.16
CA GLY A 177 9.08 -4.99 -1.59
C GLY A 177 8.74 -3.61 -1.01
N SER A 178 7.48 -3.19 -1.05
CA SER A 178 7.03 -1.92 -0.45
C SER A 178 5.51 -1.93 -0.28
N GLU A 179 5.03 -1.28 0.79
CA GLU A 179 3.60 -0.98 0.98
C GLU A 179 3.07 -0.06 -0.13
N MET A 180 3.96 0.73 -0.75
CA MET A 180 3.66 1.65 -1.85
C MET A 180 3.73 0.96 -3.21
N ALA A 181 4.05 -0.33 -3.27
CA ALA A 181 4.11 -1.06 -4.53
C ALA A 181 2.73 -1.07 -5.23
N PRO A 182 2.66 -0.91 -6.57
CA PRO A 182 1.38 -0.80 -7.29
C PRO A 182 0.41 -1.96 -7.04
N GLN A 183 0.94 -3.17 -6.87
CA GLN A 183 0.16 -4.38 -6.60
C GLN A 183 -0.49 -4.35 -5.22
N VAL A 184 0.23 -3.83 -4.22
CA VAL A 184 -0.27 -3.68 -2.86
C VAL A 184 -1.33 -2.58 -2.80
N GLN A 185 -1.10 -1.50 -3.53
CA GLN A 185 -2.05 -0.39 -3.62
C GLN A 185 -3.32 -0.76 -4.36
N PHE A 186 -3.23 -1.56 -5.41
CA PHE A 186 -4.39 -2.15 -6.05
C PHE A 186 -5.26 -2.97 -5.08
N LEU A 187 -4.64 -3.76 -4.18
CA LEU A 187 -5.38 -4.49 -3.15
C LEU A 187 -6.11 -3.55 -2.18
N ARG A 188 -5.43 -2.47 -1.75
CA ARG A 188 -6.03 -1.43 -0.90
C ARG A 188 -7.20 -0.74 -1.58
N GLU A 189 -7.03 -0.32 -2.82
CA GLU A 189 -8.08 0.36 -3.60
C GLU A 189 -9.33 -0.53 -3.74
N ILE A 190 -9.18 -1.83 -4.00
CA ILE A 190 -10.32 -2.77 -4.02
C ILE A 190 -10.96 -2.92 -2.64
N ARG A 191 -10.14 -3.06 -1.58
CA ARG A 191 -10.64 -3.17 -0.21
C ARG A 191 -11.45 -1.93 0.15
N ASP A 192 -10.86 -0.75 0.00
CA ASP A 192 -11.39 0.49 0.53
C ASP A 192 -12.56 0.98 -0.31
N ASN A 193 -12.42 1.05 -1.65
CA ASN A 193 -13.41 1.67 -2.52
C ASN A 193 -14.50 0.73 -3.03
N GLN A 194 -14.37 -0.59 -2.84
CA GLN A 194 -15.35 -1.56 -3.37
C GLN A 194 -15.93 -2.44 -2.25
N LEU A 195 -15.10 -2.92 -1.32
CA LEU A 195 -15.56 -3.82 -0.26
C LEU A 195 -16.09 -3.05 0.95
N MET A 196 -15.32 -2.10 1.48
CA MET A 196 -15.64 -1.42 2.74
C MET A 196 -16.86 -0.50 2.64
N ASP A 197 -17.19 -0.03 1.43
CA ASP A 197 -18.42 0.73 1.15
C ASP A 197 -19.71 -0.11 1.20
N THR A 198 -19.60 -1.43 1.37
CA THR A 198 -20.75 -2.35 1.41
C THR A 198 -20.83 -3.13 2.72
N GLN A 199 -22.06 -3.48 3.13
CA GLN A 199 -22.27 -4.31 4.32
C GLN A 199 -21.70 -5.72 4.15
N SER A 200 -21.89 -6.32 2.97
CA SER A 200 -21.38 -7.66 2.67
C SER A 200 -19.84 -7.69 2.61
N GLY A 201 -19.20 -6.69 1.99
CA GLY A 201 -17.75 -6.57 1.90
C GLY A 201 -17.09 -6.31 3.26
N SER A 202 -17.62 -5.40 4.07
CA SER A 202 -17.10 -5.13 5.42
C SER A 202 -17.17 -6.35 6.34
N LEU A 203 -18.28 -7.12 6.31
CA LEU A 203 -18.41 -8.38 7.05
C LEU A 203 -17.41 -9.44 6.56
N PHE A 204 -17.23 -9.56 5.24
CA PHE A 204 -16.22 -10.44 4.67
C PHE A 204 -14.82 -10.06 5.13
N MET A 205 -14.46 -8.77 5.06
CA MET A 205 -13.15 -8.28 5.47
C MET A 205 -12.89 -8.49 6.96
N ALA A 206 -13.90 -8.33 7.82
CA ALA A 206 -13.77 -8.62 9.25
C ALA A 206 -13.38 -10.09 9.50
N GLY A 207 -14.03 -11.04 8.81
CA GLY A 207 -13.69 -12.46 8.92
C GLY A 207 -12.36 -12.81 8.25
N PHE A 208 -12.10 -12.24 7.08
CA PHE A 208 -10.85 -12.42 6.34
C PHE A 208 -9.65 -11.95 7.16
N ASN A 209 -9.72 -10.77 7.77
CA ASN A 209 -8.64 -10.18 8.55
C ASN A 209 -8.22 -11.08 9.73
N GLN A 210 -9.19 -11.67 10.44
CA GLN A 210 -8.89 -12.60 11.54
C GLN A 210 -8.03 -13.78 11.10
N VAL A 211 -8.36 -14.35 9.95
CA VAL A 211 -7.59 -15.48 9.39
C VAL A 211 -6.27 -14.97 8.84
N TYR A 212 -6.29 -13.92 8.03
CA TYR A 212 -5.13 -13.34 7.37
C TYR A 212 -4.01 -13.01 8.38
N TYR A 213 -4.31 -12.18 9.38
CA TYR A 213 -3.32 -11.74 10.37
C TYR A 213 -2.87 -12.84 11.32
N SER A 214 -3.56 -13.99 11.38
CA SER A 214 -3.11 -15.13 12.18
C SER A 214 -1.89 -15.88 11.60
N PHE A 215 -1.61 -15.72 10.30
CA PHE A 215 -0.51 -16.41 9.63
C PHE A 215 0.36 -15.50 8.76
N SER A 216 -0.16 -14.34 8.33
CA SER A 216 0.55 -13.46 7.40
C SER A 216 1.90 -12.94 7.90
N PRO A 217 2.12 -12.65 9.21
CA PRO A 217 3.44 -12.25 9.68
C PRO A 217 4.49 -13.34 9.44
N TYR A 218 4.17 -14.59 9.79
CA TYR A 218 5.08 -15.71 9.62
C TYR A 218 5.43 -15.97 8.14
N VAL A 219 4.47 -15.84 7.23
CA VAL A 219 4.74 -15.97 5.79
C VAL A 219 5.62 -14.83 5.29
N ALA A 220 5.35 -13.59 5.71
CA ALA A 220 6.17 -12.44 5.35
C ALA A 220 7.62 -12.57 5.84
N ASP A 221 7.83 -13.09 7.05
CA ASP A 221 9.17 -13.38 7.59
C ASP A 221 9.91 -14.40 6.71
N MET A 222 9.23 -15.48 6.32
CA MET A 222 9.80 -16.49 5.42
C MET A 222 10.19 -15.92 4.05
N GLU A 223 9.43 -14.95 3.53
CA GLU A 223 9.75 -14.26 2.27
C GLU A 223 11.02 -13.42 2.39
N ARG A 224 11.22 -12.77 3.54
CA ARG A 224 12.41 -11.95 3.82
C ARG A 224 13.67 -12.78 3.99
N GLU A 225 13.56 -13.97 4.58
CA GLU A 225 14.67 -14.90 4.75
C GLU A 225 15.07 -15.62 3.46
N SER A 226 14.12 -15.83 2.53
CA SER A 226 14.33 -16.67 1.35
C SER A 226 13.82 -16.01 0.05
N PRO A 227 14.72 -15.48 -0.79
CA PRO A 227 14.36 -14.95 -2.11
C PRO A 227 13.65 -15.96 -3.00
N LEU A 228 13.97 -17.26 -2.86
CA LEU A 228 13.28 -18.32 -3.59
C LEU A 228 11.83 -18.47 -3.12
N PHE A 229 11.58 -18.42 -1.82
CA PHE A 229 10.23 -18.49 -1.28
C PHE A 229 9.40 -17.26 -1.68
N LYS A 230 9.98 -16.07 -1.61
CA LYS A 230 9.38 -14.83 -2.13
C LYS A 230 8.93 -14.95 -3.59
N GLU A 231 9.75 -15.48 -4.48
CA GLU A 231 9.36 -15.68 -5.89
C GLU A 231 8.26 -16.74 -6.05
N LEU A 232 8.25 -17.78 -5.21
CA LEU A 232 7.14 -18.75 -5.20
C LEU A 232 5.83 -18.11 -4.73
N VAL A 233 5.87 -17.28 -3.67
CA VAL A 233 4.70 -16.52 -3.21
C VAL A 233 4.24 -15.58 -4.31
N LYS A 234 5.14 -14.85 -4.97
CA LYS A 234 4.85 -13.97 -6.11
C LYS A 234 4.14 -14.69 -7.25
N ILE A 235 4.64 -15.85 -7.68
CA ILE A 235 3.99 -16.69 -8.69
C ILE A 235 2.61 -17.16 -8.19
N GLY A 236 2.51 -17.47 -6.90
CA GLY A 236 1.28 -17.86 -6.24
C GLY A 236 0.22 -16.76 -6.23
N ILE A 237 0.55 -15.52 -5.85
CA ILE A 237 -0.43 -14.45 -5.67
C ILE A 237 -0.74 -13.65 -6.95
N THR A 238 0.15 -13.67 -7.94
CA THR A 238 -0.04 -12.89 -9.19
C THR A 238 -1.34 -13.22 -9.93
N PRO A 239 -1.72 -14.51 -10.10
CA PRO A 239 -3.01 -14.84 -10.72
C PRO A 239 -4.19 -14.35 -9.89
N LEU A 240 -4.10 -14.39 -8.56
CA LEU A 240 -5.13 -13.85 -7.67
C LEU A 240 -5.34 -12.35 -7.92
N LEU A 241 -4.27 -11.56 -7.99
CA LEU A 241 -4.37 -10.12 -8.30
C LEU A 241 -5.06 -9.87 -9.65
N SER A 242 -4.71 -10.67 -10.66
CA SER A 242 -5.34 -10.57 -11.98
C SER A 242 -6.83 -10.88 -11.93
N THR A 243 -7.26 -11.88 -11.16
CA THR A 243 -8.69 -12.18 -11.03
C THR A 243 -9.44 -11.12 -10.21
N LEU A 244 -8.79 -10.51 -9.22
CA LEU A 244 -9.37 -9.47 -8.38
C LEU A 244 -9.68 -8.18 -9.14
N SER A 245 -9.07 -7.94 -10.31
CA SER A 245 -9.41 -6.76 -11.13
C SER A 245 -10.85 -6.78 -11.64
N VAL A 246 -11.56 -7.90 -11.56
CA VAL A 246 -13.01 -7.93 -11.82
C VAL A 246 -13.79 -7.15 -10.76
N MET A 247 -13.27 -7.09 -9.52
CA MET A 247 -13.93 -6.39 -8.42
C MET A 247 -13.96 -4.87 -8.61
N SER A 248 -13.09 -4.28 -9.45
CA SER A 248 -13.08 -2.83 -9.70
C SER A 248 -14.30 -2.32 -10.48
N TYR A 249 -15.16 -3.23 -10.94
CA TYR A 249 -16.39 -2.91 -11.65
C TYR A 249 -17.64 -3.07 -10.77
N ALA A 250 -17.47 -3.35 -9.47
CA ALA A 250 -18.60 -3.56 -8.57
C ALA A 250 -19.11 -2.21 -8.04
N GLU A 251 -20.27 -1.75 -8.53
CA GLU A 251 -20.85 -0.47 -8.09
C GLU A 251 -21.97 -0.65 -7.05
N SER A 252 -22.42 -1.89 -6.83
CA SER A 252 -23.54 -2.21 -5.93
C SER A 252 -23.27 -3.41 -5.02
N GLU A 253 -24.01 -3.49 -3.91
CA GLU A 253 -23.89 -4.61 -2.95
C GLU A 253 -24.11 -5.98 -3.60
N SER A 254 -25.05 -6.09 -4.55
CA SER A 254 -25.32 -7.34 -5.28
C SER A 254 -24.17 -7.73 -6.21
N GLU A 255 -23.48 -6.75 -6.78
CA GLU A 255 -22.32 -6.98 -7.65
C GLU A 255 -21.09 -7.36 -6.85
N VAL A 256 -20.83 -6.70 -5.70
CA VAL A 256 -19.76 -7.10 -4.78
C VAL A 256 -19.92 -8.57 -4.37
N PHE A 257 -21.14 -8.98 -4.03
CA PHE A 257 -21.43 -10.37 -3.70
C PHE A 257 -21.25 -11.32 -4.90
N GLY A 258 -21.82 -10.96 -6.06
CA GLY A 258 -21.77 -11.79 -7.27
C GLY A 258 -20.36 -11.95 -7.84
N TYR A 259 -19.64 -10.84 -8.01
CA TYR A 259 -18.24 -10.83 -8.46
C TYR A 259 -17.33 -11.47 -7.42
N GLY A 260 -17.55 -11.21 -6.12
CA GLY A 260 -16.80 -11.85 -5.04
C GLY A 260 -16.85 -13.37 -5.10
N ILE A 261 -18.06 -13.95 -5.22
CA ILE A 261 -18.23 -15.40 -5.41
C ILE A 261 -17.54 -15.88 -6.70
N GLY A 262 -17.69 -15.14 -7.79
CA GLY A 262 -17.06 -15.46 -9.07
C GLY A 262 -15.53 -15.52 -8.97
N VAL A 263 -14.92 -14.53 -8.32
CA VAL A 263 -13.46 -14.47 -8.09
C VAL A 263 -13.01 -15.63 -7.22
N ILE A 264 -13.72 -15.93 -6.13
CA ILE A 264 -13.39 -17.07 -5.26
C ILE A 264 -13.42 -18.38 -6.06
N LEU A 265 -14.50 -18.63 -6.82
CA LEU A 265 -14.64 -19.84 -7.64
C LEU A 265 -13.55 -19.92 -8.72
N MET A 266 -13.21 -18.80 -9.35
CA MET A 266 -12.17 -18.74 -10.37
C MET A 266 -10.79 -19.07 -9.78
N ASN A 267 -10.45 -18.51 -8.61
CA ASN A 267 -9.21 -18.81 -7.90
C ASN A 267 -9.15 -20.26 -7.43
N VAL A 268 -10.20 -20.75 -6.76
CA VAL A 268 -10.28 -22.17 -6.33
C VAL A 268 -10.12 -23.10 -7.52
N GLY A 269 -10.83 -22.81 -8.63
CA GLY A 269 -10.69 -23.54 -9.88
C GLY A 269 -9.25 -23.52 -10.39
N MET A 270 -8.59 -22.38 -10.39
CA MET A 270 -7.21 -22.24 -10.88
C MET A 270 -6.18 -22.98 -10.01
N TYR A 271 -6.20 -22.73 -8.70
CA TYR A 271 -5.24 -23.33 -7.75
C TYR A 271 -5.45 -24.83 -7.53
N ILE A 272 -6.63 -25.38 -7.82
CA ILE A 272 -6.87 -26.83 -7.73
C ILE A 272 -6.73 -27.50 -9.09
N ALA A 273 -7.38 -26.97 -10.14
CA ALA A 273 -7.44 -27.66 -11.42
C ALA A 273 -6.09 -27.70 -12.12
N ILE A 274 -5.30 -26.63 -12.09
CA ILE A 274 -3.99 -26.60 -12.76
C ILE A 274 -3.03 -27.62 -12.13
N PRO A 275 -2.78 -27.63 -10.80
CA PRO A 275 -1.93 -28.65 -10.20
C PRO A 275 -2.46 -30.08 -10.40
N THR A 276 -3.78 -30.28 -10.30
CA THR A 276 -4.38 -31.61 -10.50
C THR A 276 -4.15 -32.12 -11.92
N MET A 277 -4.38 -31.27 -12.94
CA MET A 277 -4.13 -31.63 -14.34
C MET A 277 -2.64 -31.90 -14.61
N LEU A 278 -1.74 -31.13 -14.00
CA LEU A 278 -0.29 -31.35 -14.11
C LEU A 278 0.10 -32.72 -13.53
N ILE A 279 -0.37 -33.05 -12.32
CA ILE A 279 -0.11 -34.34 -11.67
C ILE A 279 -0.65 -35.50 -12.51
N MET A 280 -1.87 -35.39 -13.02
CA MET A 280 -2.47 -36.42 -13.89
C MET A 280 -1.66 -36.63 -15.17
N LYS A 281 -1.17 -35.56 -15.79
CA LYS A 281 -0.36 -35.61 -17.02
C LYS A 281 1.02 -36.22 -16.76
N LEU A 282 1.67 -35.89 -15.63
CA LEU A 282 2.95 -36.48 -15.23
C LEU A 282 2.80 -37.99 -14.99
N LYS A 283 1.77 -38.41 -14.25
CA LYS A 283 1.44 -39.84 -14.08
C LYS A 283 1.23 -40.53 -15.42
N ARG A 284 0.41 -39.95 -16.31
CA ARG A 284 0.14 -40.53 -17.64
C ARG A 284 1.40 -40.67 -18.50
N THR A 285 2.32 -39.72 -18.42
CA THR A 285 3.60 -39.78 -19.18
C THR A 285 4.52 -40.86 -18.63
N ASN A 286 4.63 -40.99 -17.32
CA ASN A 286 5.41 -42.06 -16.69
C ASN A 286 4.83 -43.45 -17.00
N PHE A 287 3.50 -43.61 -16.97
CA PHE A 287 2.85 -44.86 -17.37
C PHE A 287 3.14 -45.24 -18.82
N ARG A 288 3.04 -44.30 -19.78
CA ARG A 288 3.38 -44.56 -21.20
C ARG A 288 4.86 -44.90 -21.40
N LYS A 289 5.75 -44.31 -20.59
CA LYS A 289 7.18 -44.61 -20.65
C LYS A 289 7.46 -46.04 -20.19
N ILE A 290 6.79 -46.51 -19.15
CA ILE A 290 6.89 -47.90 -18.66
C ILE A 290 6.34 -48.89 -19.68
N GLU A 291 5.21 -48.58 -20.32
CA GLU A 291 4.60 -49.43 -21.36
C GLU A 291 5.53 -49.63 -22.58
N ASN A 292 6.26 -48.59 -22.98
CA ASN A 292 7.27 -48.66 -24.05
C ASN A 292 8.57 -49.40 -23.66
N TYR A 293 8.82 -49.67 -22.37
CA TYR A 293 9.94 -50.51 -21.92
C TYR A 293 9.56 -52.00 -21.82
N LEU A 294 8.27 -52.32 -21.90
CA LEU A 294 7.71 -53.67 -21.78
C LEU A 294 7.23 -54.28 -23.11
N THR A 295 7.31 -53.52 -24.21
CA THR A 295 7.10 -53.97 -25.60
C THR A 295 8.40 -53.96 -26.38
#